data_AF-A0A8J5XNK0-F1
#
_entry.id   AF-A0A8J5XNK0-F1
#
_cell.length_a   1.000
_cell.length_b   1.000
_cell.length_c   1.000
_cell.angle_alpha   90.00
_cell.angle_beta   90.00
_cell.angle_gamma   90.00
#
_symmetry.space_group_name_H-M   'P 1'
#
loop_
_entity.id
_entity.type
_entity.pdbx_description
1 polymer ?
#
loop_
_entity_poly.entity_id
_entity_poly.type
_entity_poly.pdbx_seq_one_letter_code
_entity_poly.pdbx_strand_id
1 'polypeptide(L)'
;MAMRGVRGAAPVLRGVVFDMDGTLTKASINFRDMYARCGVPPSEDLLRAIGAMPPARAAAARAVVEELEAEGRRNLELCAGVPELARWLGERGVRMALVTRNSALTVRHLRDALWAPAGLAPLDPALSREDDVGPPKPDPAALRAIATHWDVPLGDGIVMVGDSPKFDVTFGKAAGVATALVGTVRRADDLTAGDGGADFVVEDLTQLPALLERSYRTRVLTVPAPPLAKHEAPSPPADGIAAAAARGDVRALAAAPAHALDEPDGSGNTPLIWAADAGHVDAVRHLLAAGAEPNARGFLGATALSRACRRGQCDVIGALLAGADGRARADADIPNDKWQYPLHFAAFKKHAEAVRLLLEHGASTTVSDRKGRTPAEDTSVPAIRDAILAERARRVSRSGIAPGKSLS
;
A
#
# COMPACT_ATOMS: atom_id res chain seq x y z
N MET A 1 26.67 -15.33 -36.08
CA MET A 1 25.44 -14.72 -36.66
C MET A 1 24.28 -15.60 -36.24
N ALA A 2 23.12 -14.98 -35.91
CA ALA A 2 21.87 -15.57 -35.38
C ALA A 2 21.86 -15.83 -33.84
N MET A 3 20.94 -15.30 -33.02
CA MET A 3 19.85 -14.35 -33.20
C MET A 3 19.77 -13.47 -31.93
N ARG A 4 19.84 -12.13 -32.11
CA ARG A 4 19.35 -11.19 -31.09
C ARG A 4 17.83 -11.38 -31.03
N GLY A 5 17.35 -12.05 -29.97
CA GLY A 5 15.92 -12.15 -29.69
C GLY A 5 15.31 -10.76 -29.58
N VAL A 6 14.29 -10.52 -30.40
CA VAL A 6 13.45 -9.33 -30.37
C VAL A 6 12.90 -9.19 -28.95
N ARG A 7 13.31 -8.15 -28.20
CA ARG A 7 12.64 -7.81 -26.93
C ARG A 7 11.21 -7.40 -27.27
N GLY A 8 10.27 -8.33 -27.11
CA GLY A 8 8.84 -8.02 -27.21
C GLY A 8 8.46 -6.93 -26.21
N ALA A 9 7.47 -6.11 -26.55
CA ALA A 9 6.94 -5.12 -25.62
C ALA A 9 6.42 -5.81 -24.36
N ALA A 10 6.71 -5.25 -23.17
CA ALA A 10 6.28 -5.81 -21.88
C ALA A 10 4.77 -6.15 -21.88
N PRO A 11 4.35 -7.27 -21.27
CA PRO A 11 2.93 -7.65 -21.21
C PRO A 11 2.09 -6.59 -20.48
N VAL A 12 0.78 -6.55 -20.75
CA VAL A 12 -0.14 -5.65 -20.04
C VAL A 12 -0.65 -6.37 -18.79
N LEU A 13 -0.55 -5.75 -17.62
CA LEU A 13 -1.17 -6.30 -16.40
C LEU A 13 -2.68 -6.11 -16.50
N ARG A 14 -3.41 -7.23 -16.55
CA ARG A 14 -4.87 -7.29 -16.73
C ARG A 14 -5.60 -7.59 -15.43
N GLY A 15 -4.99 -8.39 -14.55
CA GLY A 15 -5.58 -8.72 -13.27
C GLY A 15 -4.58 -9.29 -12.27
N VAL A 16 -4.95 -9.22 -11.00
CA VAL A 16 -4.23 -9.80 -9.87
C VAL A 16 -5.20 -10.65 -9.07
N VAL A 17 -4.82 -11.88 -8.80
CA VAL A 17 -5.61 -12.83 -7.99
C VAL A 17 -4.89 -13.04 -6.67
N PHE A 18 -5.59 -12.88 -5.57
CA PHE A 18 -5.03 -12.97 -4.22
C PHE A 18 -5.47 -14.25 -3.50
N ASP A 19 -4.60 -14.80 -2.67
CA ASP A 19 -5.02 -15.56 -1.48
C ASP A 19 -5.46 -14.62 -0.35
N MET A 20 -6.13 -15.15 0.67
CA MET A 20 -6.61 -14.39 1.81
C MET A 20 -5.61 -14.43 2.98
N ASP A 21 -5.40 -15.59 3.58
CA ASP A 21 -4.66 -15.71 4.84
C ASP A 21 -3.16 -15.65 4.59
N GLY A 22 -2.43 -14.90 5.41
CA GLY A 22 -1.00 -14.65 5.20
C GLY A 22 -0.71 -13.68 4.05
N THR A 23 -1.69 -13.38 3.20
CA THR A 23 -1.56 -12.51 2.02
C THR A 23 -2.30 -11.19 2.18
N LEU A 24 -3.64 -11.20 2.14
CA LEU A 24 -4.46 -10.01 2.37
C LEU A 24 -4.74 -9.77 3.85
N THR A 25 -4.86 -10.83 4.64
CA THR A 25 -5.13 -10.77 6.06
C THR A 25 -4.11 -11.56 6.86
N LYS A 26 -3.82 -11.10 8.07
CA LYS A 26 -3.08 -11.94 9.02
C LYS A 26 -3.91 -13.19 9.31
N ALA A 27 -3.27 -14.36 9.32
CA ALA A 27 -3.94 -15.59 9.70
C ALA A 27 -4.49 -15.46 11.13
N SER A 28 -5.81 -15.42 11.27
CA SER A 28 -6.48 -15.19 12.55
C SER A 28 -7.01 -16.46 13.22
N ILE A 29 -7.00 -17.59 12.50
CA ILE A 29 -7.49 -18.88 12.99
C ILE A 29 -6.30 -19.77 13.39
N ASN A 30 -6.30 -20.24 14.65
CA ASN A 30 -5.34 -21.23 15.12
C ASN A 30 -5.76 -22.63 14.68
N PHE A 31 -5.33 -23.04 13.48
CA PHE A 31 -5.64 -24.38 12.95
C PHE A 31 -5.17 -25.50 13.89
N ARG A 32 -4.02 -25.36 14.56
CA ARG A 32 -3.54 -26.39 15.49
C ARG A 32 -4.53 -26.63 16.64
N ASP A 33 -5.07 -25.56 17.20
CA ASP A 33 -6.11 -25.65 18.23
C ASP A 33 -7.41 -26.22 17.67
N MET A 34 -7.82 -25.79 16.47
CA MET A 34 -9.01 -26.30 15.80
C MET A 34 -8.96 -27.82 15.59
N TYR A 35 -7.85 -28.33 15.04
CA TYR A 35 -7.64 -29.77 14.84
C TYR A 35 -7.66 -30.54 16.18
N ALA A 36 -6.99 -30.01 17.20
CA ALA A 36 -6.96 -30.63 18.53
C ALA A 36 -8.35 -30.70 19.17
N ARG A 37 -9.10 -29.59 19.16
CA ARG A 37 -10.45 -29.50 19.73
C ARG A 37 -11.49 -30.31 18.95
N CYS A 38 -11.30 -30.48 17.63
CA CYS A 38 -12.12 -31.40 16.82
C CYS A 38 -11.73 -32.87 17.00
N GLY A 39 -10.57 -33.15 17.61
CA GLY A 39 -10.02 -34.50 17.74
C GLY A 39 -9.68 -35.11 16.38
N VAL A 40 -9.17 -34.31 15.46
CA VAL A 40 -8.72 -34.71 14.11
C VAL A 40 -7.20 -34.53 14.02
N PRO A 41 -6.44 -35.52 13.50
CA PRO A 41 -5.01 -35.34 13.25
C PRO A 41 -4.74 -34.24 12.21
N PRO A 42 -3.72 -33.38 12.39
CA PRO A 42 -3.34 -32.36 11.40
C PRO A 42 -2.96 -32.91 10.00
N SER A 43 -2.70 -34.21 9.89
CA SER A 43 -2.44 -34.90 8.63
C SER A 43 -3.69 -35.19 7.79
N GLU A 44 -4.88 -35.07 8.38
CA GLU A 44 -6.16 -35.35 7.71
C GLU A 44 -6.85 -34.07 7.23
N ASP A 45 -7.73 -34.23 6.24
CA ASP A 45 -8.66 -33.17 5.86
C ASP A 45 -9.72 -33.00 6.96
N LEU A 46 -9.74 -31.84 7.60
CA LEU A 46 -10.56 -31.58 8.78
C LEU A 46 -12.05 -31.79 8.50
N LEU A 47 -12.57 -31.22 7.41
CA LEU A 47 -14.00 -31.24 7.09
C LEU A 47 -14.45 -32.64 6.69
N ARG A 48 -13.62 -33.36 5.93
CA ARG A 48 -13.87 -34.76 5.57
C ARG A 48 -13.86 -35.67 6.79
N ALA A 49 -12.89 -35.50 7.69
CA ALA A 49 -12.81 -36.26 8.93
C ALA A 49 -14.04 -36.03 9.81
N ILE A 50 -14.45 -34.76 9.98
CA ILE A 50 -15.69 -34.39 10.69
C ILE A 50 -16.92 -35.04 10.04
N GLY A 51 -16.98 -35.07 8.70
CA GLY A 51 -18.07 -35.71 7.96
C GLY A 51 -18.19 -37.23 8.19
N ALA A 52 -17.09 -37.90 8.55
CA ALA A 52 -17.04 -39.32 8.83
C ALA A 52 -17.28 -39.67 10.32
N MET A 53 -17.39 -38.68 11.22
CA MET A 53 -17.61 -38.91 12.65
C MET A 53 -19.05 -39.34 12.96
N PRO A 54 -19.28 -40.03 14.11
CA PRO A 54 -20.63 -40.23 14.64
C PRO A 54 -21.38 -38.89 14.81
N PRO A 55 -22.70 -38.82 14.60
CA PRO A 55 -23.45 -37.56 14.51
C PRO A 55 -23.23 -36.59 15.68
N ALA A 56 -23.22 -37.09 16.93
CA ALA A 56 -23.00 -36.24 18.11
C ALA A 56 -21.58 -35.64 18.14
N ARG A 57 -20.56 -36.41 17.75
CA ARG A 57 -19.17 -35.95 17.69
C ARG A 57 -18.95 -34.99 16.51
N ALA A 58 -19.57 -35.28 15.37
CA ALA A 58 -19.56 -34.38 14.21
C ALA A 58 -20.19 -33.03 14.54
N ALA A 59 -21.31 -33.02 15.26
CA ALA A 59 -21.98 -31.79 15.70
C ALA A 59 -21.09 -30.96 16.65
N ALA A 60 -20.47 -31.61 17.65
CA ALA A 60 -19.54 -30.95 18.55
C ALA A 60 -18.32 -30.36 17.82
N ALA A 61 -17.73 -31.11 16.89
CA ALA A 61 -16.60 -30.63 16.10
C ALA A 61 -16.99 -29.45 15.18
N ARG A 62 -18.18 -29.47 14.56
CA ARG A 62 -18.68 -28.35 13.76
C ARG A 62 -18.88 -27.08 14.61
N ALA A 63 -19.38 -27.22 15.83
CA ALA A 63 -19.54 -26.08 16.74
C ALA A 63 -18.17 -25.44 17.10
N VAL A 64 -17.14 -26.26 17.31
CA VAL A 64 -15.76 -25.77 17.51
C VAL A 64 -15.25 -25.02 16.28
N VAL A 65 -15.44 -25.56 15.07
CA VAL A 65 -15.03 -24.88 13.83
C VAL A 65 -15.77 -23.54 13.72
N GLU A 66 -17.08 -23.51 13.95
CA GLU A 66 -17.89 -22.30 13.88
C GLU A 66 -17.44 -21.23 14.90
N GLU A 67 -17.16 -21.64 16.14
CA GLU A 67 -16.65 -20.77 17.22
C GLU A 67 -15.32 -20.12 16.83
N LEU A 68 -14.34 -20.92 16.40
CA LEU A 68 -13.01 -20.44 16.03
C LEU A 68 -13.03 -19.63 14.73
N GLU A 69 -13.83 -20.01 13.74
CA GLU A 69 -14.04 -19.19 12.54
C GLU A 69 -14.70 -17.85 12.91
N ALA A 70 -15.64 -17.82 13.86
CA ALA A 70 -16.28 -16.59 14.31
C ALA A 70 -15.31 -15.67 15.08
N GLU A 71 -14.44 -16.25 15.91
CA GLU A 71 -13.38 -15.51 16.58
C GLU A 71 -12.35 -14.97 15.57
N GLY A 72 -11.89 -15.82 14.64
CA GLY A 72 -10.98 -15.42 13.59
C GLY A 72 -11.54 -14.26 12.74
N ARG A 73 -12.85 -14.25 12.46
CA ARG A 73 -13.50 -13.12 11.78
C ARG A 73 -13.45 -11.84 12.61
N ARG A 74 -13.72 -11.90 13.92
CA ARG A 74 -13.69 -10.71 14.80
C ARG A 74 -12.30 -10.08 14.89
N ASN A 75 -11.25 -10.89 14.77
CA ASN A 75 -9.86 -10.48 14.88
C ASN A 75 -9.17 -10.31 13.51
N LEU A 76 -9.94 -10.27 12.43
CA LEU A 76 -9.41 -10.18 11.09
C LEU A 76 -8.77 -8.79 10.87
N GLU A 77 -7.52 -8.77 10.43
CA GLU A 77 -6.77 -7.54 10.13
C GLU A 77 -6.10 -7.66 8.77
N LEU A 78 -6.05 -6.55 8.03
CA LEU A 78 -5.30 -6.50 6.77
C LEU A 78 -3.79 -6.56 7.02
N CYS A 79 -3.08 -7.24 6.12
CA CYS A 79 -1.61 -7.21 6.08
C CYS A 79 -1.10 -5.83 5.66
N ALA A 80 0.15 -5.52 6.01
CA ALA A 80 0.82 -4.29 5.59
C ALA A 80 0.89 -4.20 4.06
N GLY A 81 0.61 -3.01 3.51
CA GLY A 81 0.65 -2.77 2.07
C GLY A 81 -0.62 -3.15 1.30
N VAL A 82 -1.60 -3.81 1.93
CA VAL A 82 -2.84 -4.23 1.25
C VAL A 82 -3.65 -3.03 0.74
N PRO A 83 -3.97 -2.01 1.56
CA PRO A 83 -4.72 -0.86 1.07
C PRO A 83 -3.97 -0.09 -0.04
N GLU A 84 -2.65 0.05 0.08
CA GLU A 84 -1.79 0.74 -0.88
C GLU A 84 -1.77 0.01 -2.22
N LEU A 85 -1.53 -1.31 -2.21
CA LEU A 85 -1.53 -2.13 -3.41
C LEU A 85 -2.91 -2.16 -4.08
N ALA A 86 -3.98 -2.38 -3.32
CA ALA A 86 -5.33 -2.45 -3.86
C ALA A 86 -5.76 -1.12 -4.52
N ARG A 87 -5.41 0.03 -3.91
CA ARG A 87 -5.62 1.35 -4.54
C ARG A 87 -4.78 1.51 -5.81
N TRP A 88 -3.50 1.15 -5.74
CA TRP A 88 -2.59 1.22 -6.89
C TRP A 88 -3.11 0.40 -8.09
N LEU A 89 -3.63 -0.80 -7.84
CA LEU A 89 -4.27 -1.67 -8.83
C LEU A 89 -5.58 -1.07 -9.36
N GLY A 90 -6.45 -0.61 -8.46
CA GLY A 90 -7.75 -0.03 -8.81
C GLY A 90 -7.63 1.22 -9.70
N GLU A 91 -6.69 2.11 -9.40
CA GLU A 91 -6.42 3.31 -10.22
C GLU A 91 -5.88 2.98 -11.63
N ARG A 92 -5.32 1.79 -11.78
CA ARG A 92 -4.86 1.23 -13.05
C ARG A 92 -5.91 0.32 -13.70
N GLY A 93 -7.09 0.22 -13.09
CA GLY A 93 -8.14 -0.71 -13.50
C GLY A 93 -7.67 -2.13 -13.70
N VAL A 94 -6.65 -2.52 -12.94
CA VAL A 94 -6.24 -3.90 -12.87
C VAL A 94 -7.31 -4.59 -12.06
N ARG A 95 -7.92 -5.62 -12.64
CA ARG A 95 -8.98 -6.37 -11.97
C ARG A 95 -8.38 -7.12 -10.80
N MET A 96 -9.13 -7.23 -9.71
CA MET A 96 -8.68 -7.96 -8.52
C MET A 96 -9.68 -9.07 -8.23
N ALA A 97 -9.19 -10.26 -7.94
CA ALA A 97 -10.01 -11.39 -7.51
C ALA A 97 -9.41 -12.01 -6.26
N LEU A 98 -10.23 -12.75 -5.53
CA LEU A 98 -9.82 -13.53 -4.37
C LEU A 98 -10.12 -15.00 -4.64
N VAL A 99 -9.19 -15.87 -4.27
CA VAL A 99 -9.43 -17.32 -4.20
C VAL A 99 -8.91 -17.80 -2.85
N THR A 100 -9.81 -18.31 -2.01
CA THR A 100 -9.47 -18.73 -0.65
C THR A 100 -10.19 -20.00 -0.23
N ARG A 101 -9.62 -20.70 0.76
CA ARG A 101 -10.28 -21.84 1.44
C ARG A 101 -11.19 -21.40 2.59
N ASN A 102 -11.28 -20.09 2.85
CA ASN A 102 -12.20 -19.53 3.84
C ASN A 102 -13.66 -19.67 3.40
N SER A 103 -14.55 -19.64 4.39
CA SER A 103 -15.99 -19.68 4.14
C SER A 103 -16.49 -18.38 3.48
N ALA A 104 -17.57 -18.48 2.71
CA ALA A 104 -18.26 -17.35 2.10
C ALA A 104 -18.65 -16.29 3.13
N LEU A 105 -18.93 -16.70 4.38
CA LEU A 105 -19.20 -15.78 5.48
C LEU A 105 -17.97 -14.96 5.86
N THR A 106 -16.79 -15.58 5.94
CA THR A 106 -15.52 -14.89 6.20
C THR A 106 -15.12 -13.98 5.04
N VAL A 107 -15.33 -14.41 3.79
CA VAL A 107 -15.11 -13.57 2.59
C VAL A 107 -16.03 -12.34 2.60
N ARG A 108 -17.32 -12.50 2.95
CA ARG A 108 -18.23 -11.37 3.13
C ARG A 108 -17.76 -10.44 4.25
N HIS A 109 -17.28 -10.98 5.36
CA HIS A 109 -16.76 -10.16 6.45
C HIS A 109 -15.53 -9.34 6.04
N LEU A 110 -14.56 -9.94 5.35
CA LEU A 110 -13.43 -9.22 4.74
C LEU A 110 -13.93 -8.06 3.89
N ARG A 111 -14.89 -8.32 2.99
CA ARG A 111 -15.45 -7.32 2.09
C ARG A 111 -16.13 -6.18 2.84
N ASP A 112 -17.02 -6.50 3.77
CA ASP A 112 -17.94 -5.53 4.36
C ASP A 112 -17.30 -4.77 5.54
N ALA A 113 -16.41 -5.40 6.29
CA ALA A 113 -15.80 -4.81 7.49
C ALA A 113 -14.42 -4.18 7.25
N LEU A 114 -13.64 -4.69 6.30
CA LEU A 114 -12.27 -4.22 6.06
C LEU A 114 -12.10 -3.57 4.68
N TRP A 115 -12.64 -4.19 3.63
CA TRP A 115 -12.36 -3.80 2.25
C TRP A 115 -13.15 -2.58 1.78
N ALA A 116 -14.48 -2.64 1.90
CA ALA A 116 -15.38 -1.57 1.46
C ALA A 116 -15.21 -0.29 2.29
N PRO A 117 -15.10 -0.34 3.64
CA PRO A 117 -14.84 0.87 4.43
C PRO A 117 -13.49 1.54 4.10
N ALA A 118 -12.50 0.77 3.64
CA ALA A 118 -11.22 1.30 3.19
C ALA A 118 -11.27 1.93 1.77
N GLY A 119 -12.42 1.91 1.11
CA GLY A 119 -12.66 2.49 -0.21
C GLY A 119 -11.92 1.77 -1.35
N LEU A 120 -11.68 0.46 -1.19
CA LEU A 120 -10.89 -0.33 -2.14
C LEU A 120 -11.77 -0.85 -3.29
N ALA A 121 -11.18 -0.91 -4.50
CA ALA A 121 -11.87 -1.49 -5.67
C ALA A 121 -12.22 -2.97 -5.42
N PRO A 122 -13.33 -3.47 -5.98
CA PRO A 122 -13.88 -4.76 -5.60
C PRO A 122 -12.96 -5.94 -5.94
N LEU A 123 -13.00 -6.96 -5.08
CA LEU A 123 -12.52 -8.31 -5.39
C LEU A 123 -13.65 -9.02 -6.15
N ASP A 124 -13.49 -9.20 -7.46
CA ASP A 124 -14.51 -9.76 -8.34
C ASP A 124 -13.90 -10.74 -9.36
N PRO A 125 -14.16 -12.06 -9.25
CA PRO A 125 -14.95 -12.68 -8.18
C PRO A 125 -14.12 -12.82 -6.89
N ALA A 126 -14.83 -12.99 -5.77
CA ALA A 126 -14.23 -13.40 -4.50
C ALA A 126 -14.67 -14.83 -4.15
N LEU A 127 -13.89 -15.81 -4.59
CA LEU A 127 -14.19 -17.24 -4.52
C LEU A 127 -13.77 -17.81 -3.15
N SER A 128 -14.76 -18.39 -2.48
CA SER A 128 -14.67 -19.09 -1.20
C SER A 128 -14.65 -20.60 -1.39
N ARG A 129 -14.53 -21.35 -0.29
CA ARG A 129 -14.59 -22.83 -0.33
C ARG A 129 -15.94 -23.39 -0.77
N GLU A 130 -17.02 -22.61 -0.61
CA GLU A 130 -18.37 -23.03 -0.98
C GLU A 130 -18.69 -22.78 -2.46
N ASP A 131 -17.86 -22.03 -3.18
CA ASP A 131 -18.05 -21.78 -4.60
C ASP A 131 -17.60 -22.99 -5.44
N ASP A 132 -18.50 -23.52 -6.26
CA ASP A 132 -18.24 -24.69 -7.11
C ASP A 132 -17.53 -24.28 -8.42
N VAL A 133 -16.24 -24.03 -8.30
CA VAL A 133 -15.35 -23.62 -9.41
C VAL A 133 -14.34 -24.69 -9.79
N GLY A 134 -14.56 -25.93 -9.34
CA GLY A 134 -13.66 -27.06 -9.51
C GLY A 134 -12.80 -27.35 -8.28
N PRO A 135 -11.74 -28.16 -8.43
CA PRO A 135 -10.93 -28.59 -7.28
C PRO A 135 -10.20 -27.40 -6.61
N PRO A 136 -9.90 -27.49 -5.31
CA PRO A 136 -9.19 -26.43 -4.60
C PRO A 136 -7.73 -26.32 -5.06
N LYS A 137 -7.08 -25.21 -4.68
CA LYS A 137 -5.63 -25.01 -4.89
C LYS A 137 -4.85 -26.27 -4.46
N PRO A 138 -3.88 -26.75 -5.26
CA PRO A 138 -3.24 -26.05 -6.38
C PRO A 138 -3.86 -26.29 -7.76
N ASP A 139 -5.04 -26.89 -7.89
CA ASP A 139 -5.68 -27.07 -9.20
C ASP A 139 -6.06 -25.70 -9.82
N PRO A 140 -5.72 -25.42 -11.08
CA PRO A 140 -5.94 -24.12 -11.72
C PRO A 140 -7.39 -23.82 -12.15
N ALA A 141 -8.39 -24.65 -11.79
CA ALA A 141 -9.78 -24.47 -12.21
C ALA A 141 -10.38 -23.10 -11.82
N ALA A 142 -10.16 -22.67 -10.58
CA ALA A 142 -10.62 -21.36 -10.12
C ALA A 142 -9.96 -20.19 -10.89
N LEU A 143 -8.66 -20.29 -11.22
CA LEU A 143 -7.97 -19.29 -12.05
C LEU A 143 -8.52 -19.25 -13.48
N ARG A 144 -8.85 -20.40 -14.07
CA ARG A 144 -9.52 -20.47 -15.37
C ARG A 144 -10.89 -19.78 -15.32
N ALA A 145 -11.70 -20.07 -14.30
CA ALA A 145 -12.98 -19.43 -14.09
C ALA A 145 -12.86 -17.90 -13.97
N ILE A 146 -11.87 -17.40 -13.21
CA ILE A 146 -11.59 -15.96 -13.10
C ILE A 146 -11.18 -15.36 -14.45
N ALA A 147 -10.28 -16.00 -15.18
CA ALA A 147 -9.84 -15.54 -16.49
C ALA A 147 -11.01 -15.44 -17.48
N THR A 148 -11.91 -16.43 -17.46
CA THR A 148 -13.17 -16.40 -18.22
C THR A 148 -14.10 -15.27 -17.76
N HIS A 149 -14.29 -15.08 -16.45
CA HIS A 149 -15.11 -13.98 -15.89
C HIS A 149 -14.60 -12.60 -16.33
N TRP A 150 -13.28 -12.43 -16.40
CA TRP A 150 -12.65 -11.18 -16.82
C TRP A 150 -12.59 -10.97 -18.32
N ASP A 151 -12.91 -11.98 -19.12
CA ASP A 151 -12.66 -12.02 -20.57
C ASP A 151 -11.19 -11.69 -20.89
N VAL A 152 -10.28 -12.38 -20.20
CA VAL A 152 -8.83 -12.21 -20.33
C VAL A 152 -8.19 -13.59 -20.50
N PRO A 153 -7.29 -13.79 -21.47
CA PRO A 153 -6.57 -15.06 -21.59
C PRO A 153 -5.63 -15.27 -20.40
N LEU A 154 -5.53 -16.52 -19.95
CA LEU A 154 -4.45 -16.94 -19.05
C LEU A 154 -3.09 -16.73 -19.72
N GLY A 155 -2.09 -16.39 -18.91
CA GLY A 155 -0.74 -16.05 -19.35
C GLY A 155 -0.15 -14.91 -18.53
N ASP A 156 0.85 -14.24 -19.08
CA ASP A 156 1.64 -13.22 -18.36
C ASP A 156 0.81 -12.03 -17.86
N GLY A 157 -0.38 -11.78 -18.40
CA GLY A 157 -1.23 -10.65 -18.01
C GLY A 157 -1.94 -10.80 -16.66
N ILE A 158 -1.84 -11.96 -15.99
CA ILE A 158 -2.42 -12.21 -14.67
C ILE A 158 -1.30 -12.57 -13.69
N VAL A 159 -1.41 -12.07 -12.45
CA VAL A 159 -0.48 -12.41 -11.36
C VAL A 159 -1.25 -13.06 -10.22
N MET A 160 -0.85 -14.26 -9.81
CA MET A 160 -1.32 -14.92 -8.59
C MET A 160 -0.42 -14.51 -7.42
N VAL A 161 -1.00 -13.97 -6.35
CA VAL A 161 -0.29 -13.47 -5.17
C VAL A 161 -0.71 -14.30 -3.97
N GLY A 162 0.25 -14.87 -3.27
CA GLY A 162 0.00 -15.69 -2.08
C GLY A 162 1.23 -15.79 -1.17
N ASP A 163 1.08 -16.41 -0.02
CA ASP A 163 2.17 -16.66 0.94
C ASP A 163 2.66 -18.12 0.91
N SER A 164 1.96 -19.01 0.19
CA SER A 164 2.30 -20.43 0.14
C SER A 164 3.00 -20.84 -1.16
N PRO A 165 4.26 -21.29 -1.11
CA PRO A 165 4.94 -21.89 -2.26
C PRO A 165 4.22 -23.14 -2.77
N LYS A 166 3.72 -23.97 -1.85
CA LYS A 166 3.07 -25.25 -2.16
C LYS A 166 1.67 -25.07 -2.76
N PHE A 167 0.91 -24.09 -2.28
CA PHE A 167 -0.46 -23.89 -2.72
C PHE A 167 -0.59 -22.78 -3.75
N ASP A 168 -0.14 -21.56 -3.46
CA ASP A 168 -0.40 -20.39 -4.29
C ASP A 168 0.53 -20.28 -5.50
N VAL A 169 1.84 -20.49 -5.29
CA VAL A 169 2.80 -20.46 -6.41
C VAL A 169 2.51 -21.63 -7.35
N THR A 170 2.32 -22.84 -6.82
CA THR A 170 1.96 -24.01 -7.64
C THR A 170 0.62 -23.80 -8.38
N PHE A 171 -0.38 -23.21 -7.74
CA PHE A 171 -1.67 -22.85 -8.35
C PHE A 171 -1.50 -21.89 -9.55
N GLY A 172 -0.73 -20.82 -9.38
CA GLY A 172 -0.44 -19.87 -10.46
C GLY A 172 0.36 -20.50 -11.60
N LYS A 173 1.41 -21.27 -11.28
CA LYS A 173 2.21 -21.97 -12.30
C LYS A 173 1.40 -23.00 -13.08
N ALA A 174 0.52 -23.75 -12.42
CA ALA A 174 -0.37 -24.71 -13.08
C ALA A 174 -1.36 -24.03 -14.05
N ALA A 175 -1.72 -22.77 -13.80
CA ALA A 175 -2.54 -21.96 -14.70
C ALA A 175 -1.73 -21.21 -15.78
N GLY A 176 -0.39 -21.27 -15.73
CA GLY A 176 0.49 -20.54 -16.64
C GLY A 176 0.49 -19.02 -16.42
N VAL A 177 0.18 -18.55 -15.20
CA VAL A 177 0.22 -17.12 -14.84
C VAL A 177 1.47 -16.80 -14.04
N ALA A 178 1.83 -15.52 -13.98
CA ALA A 178 2.92 -15.08 -13.13
C ALA A 178 2.54 -15.19 -11.64
N THR A 179 3.53 -15.31 -10.77
CA THR A 179 3.35 -15.60 -9.34
C THR A 179 4.16 -14.65 -8.47
N ALA A 180 3.54 -14.16 -7.39
CA ALA A 180 4.20 -13.38 -6.36
C ALA A 180 4.05 -14.05 -5.00
N LEU A 181 5.17 -14.33 -4.35
CA LEU A 181 5.24 -14.90 -3.02
C LEU A 181 5.50 -13.79 -1.99
N VAL A 182 4.64 -13.72 -0.96
CA VAL A 182 4.68 -12.70 0.10
C VAL A 182 5.20 -13.32 1.40
N GLY A 183 5.79 -12.52 2.30
CA GLY A 183 6.18 -12.97 3.64
C GLY A 183 7.45 -13.81 3.68
N THR A 184 8.22 -13.86 2.59
CA THR A 184 9.45 -14.67 2.48
C THR A 184 10.67 -13.77 2.25
N VAL A 185 11.68 -13.86 3.12
CA VAL A 185 12.95 -13.15 2.93
C VAL A 185 13.88 -14.00 2.06
N ARG A 186 14.10 -13.59 0.80
CA ARG A 186 15.14 -14.21 -0.06
C ARG A 186 16.53 -13.83 0.47
N ARG A 187 17.27 -14.77 1.04
CA ARG A 187 18.71 -14.60 1.32
C ARG A 187 19.50 -14.85 0.04
N ALA A 188 20.51 -14.02 -0.21
CA ALA A 188 21.29 -14.03 -1.47
C ALA A 188 21.99 -15.37 -1.77
N ASP A 189 22.16 -16.23 -0.78
CA ASP A 189 22.95 -17.45 -0.86
C ASP A 189 22.11 -18.71 -1.15
N ASP A 190 20.78 -18.61 -1.21
CA ASP A 190 19.89 -19.75 -1.35
C ASP A 190 18.98 -19.60 -2.57
N LEU A 191 19.55 -19.79 -3.76
CA LEU A 191 18.85 -19.71 -5.04
C LEU A 191 17.94 -20.92 -5.31
N THR A 192 17.81 -21.87 -4.37
CA THR A 192 17.06 -23.12 -4.58
C THR A 192 16.18 -23.61 -3.43
N ALA A 193 16.15 -23.00 -2.24
CA ALA A 193 15.33 -23.53 -1.14
C ALA A 193 14.08 -22.67 -0.84
N GLY A 194 12.93 -23.10 -1.35
CA GLY A 194 11.64 -22.87 -0.68
C GLY A 194 10.65 -21.88 -1.29
N ASP A 195 10.98 -21.12 -2.33
CA ASP A 195 10.06 -20.12 -2.92
C ASP A 195 9.08 -20.69 -3.97
N GLY A 196 9.16 -21.99 -4.25
CA GLY A 196 8.29 -22.69 -5.21
C GLY A 196 8.46 -22.25 -6.66
N GLY A 197 9.52 -21.48 -6.98
CA GLY A 197 9.74 -20.91 -8.32
C GLY A 197 8.90 -19.66 -8.62
N ALA A 198 8.54 -18.88 -7.59
CA ALA A 198 7.79 -17.64 -7.76
C ALA A 198 8.52 -16.62 -8.66
N ASP A 199 7.77 -15.89 -9.47
CA ASP A 199 8.32 -14.86 -10.38
C ASP A 199 8.71 -13.58 -9.63
N PHE A 200 7.98 -13.29 -8.54
CA PHE A 200 8.25 -12.20 -7.62
C PHE A 200 8.30 -12.74 -6.19
N VAL A 201 9.22 -12.24 -5.38
CA VAL A 201 9.28 -12.53 -3.94
C VAL A 201 9.37 -11.19 -3.21
N VAL A 202 8.46 -10.97 -2.28
CA VAL A 202 8.37 -9.75 -1.48
C VAL A 202 8.23 -10.10 0.00
N GLU A 203 8.79 -9.25 0.85
CA GLU A 203 8.61 -9.35 2.30
C GLU A 203 7.16 -8.97 2.67
N ASP A 204 6.65 -7.90 2.07
CA ASP A 204 5.28 -7.45 2.22
C ASP A 204 4.76 -6.82 0.91
N LEU A 205 3.45 -6.53 0.88
CA LEU A 205 2.78 -6.07 -0.33
C LEU A 205 3.13 -4.64 -0.76
N THR A 206 3.80 -3.84 0.08
CA THR A 206 4.26 -2.48 -0.30
C THR A 206 5.30 -2.50 -1.41
N GLN A 207 6.04 -3.61 -1.55
CA GLN A 207 7.12 -3.76 -2.53
C GLN A 207 6.61 -4.17 -3.91
N LEU A 208 5.44 -4.82 -3.97
CA LEU A 208 4.91 -5.43 -5.19
C LEU A 208 4.62 -4.41 -6.32
N PRO A 209 4.06 -3.21 -6.07
CA PRO A 209 3.82 -2.21 -7.11
C PRO A 209 5.06 -1.90 -7.96
N ALA A 210 6.21 -1.69 -7.32
CA ALA A 210 7.45 -1.34 -8.02
C ALA A 210 7.97 -2.50 -8.91
N LEU A 211 7.75 -3.75 -8.50
CA LEU A 211 8.09 -4.93 -9.31
C LEU A 211 7.14 -5.08 -10.50
N LEU A 212 5.84 -4.88 -10.26
CA LEU A 212 4.83 -4.96 -11.32
C LEU A 212 5.03 -3.86 -12.38
N GLU A 213 5.40 -2.63 -11.99
CA GLU A 213 5.69 -1.54 -12.94
C GLU A 213 6.89 -1.83 -13.85
N ARG A 214 7.89 -2.59 -13.36
CA ARG A 214 9.06 -2.97 -14.16
C ARG A 214 8.74 -4.07 -15.17
N SER A 215 7.82 -4.96 -14.81
CA SER A 215 7.50 -6.16 -15.59
C SER A 215 6.29 -5.97 -16.51
N TYR A 216 5.41 -5.02 -16.20
CA TYR A 216 4.13 -4.86 -16.88
C TYR A 216 3.84 -3.42 -17.31
N ARG A 217 3.20 -3.31 -18.48
CA ARG A 217 2.42 -2.12 -18.82
C ARG A 217 1.11 -2.15 -18.04
N THR A 218 0.88 -1.15 -17.22
CA THR A 218 -0.46 -0.92 -16.63
C THR A 218 -1.17 0.14 -17.47
N ARG A 219 -2.46 -0.05 -17.74
CA ARG A 219 -3.28 1.08 -18.19
C ARG A 219 -3.50 1.90 -16.93
N VAL A 220 -3.22 3.20 -16.91
CA VAL A 220 -3.93 4.02 -15.92
C VAL A 220 -5.36 4.05 -16.43
N LEU A 221 -6.31 3.40 -15.74
CA LEU A 221 -7.72 3.72 -15.97
C LEU A 221 -7.92 5.11 -15.41
N THR A 222 -7.55 6.08 -16.23
CA THR A 222 -8.23 7.35 -16.19
C THR A 222 -9.71 7.03 -16.40
N VAL A 223 -10.48 6.89 -15.31
CA VAL A 223 -11.58 7.83 -15.22
C VAL A 223 -10.86 9.16 -15.38
N PRO A 224 -11.05 9.91 -16.48
CA PRO A 224 -10.70 11.30 -16.42
C PRO A 224 -11.57 11.78 -15.26
N ALA A 225 -10.97 11.94 -14.08
CA ALA A 225 -11.50 12.87 -13.13
C ALA A 225 -11.78 14.10 -13.99
N PRO A 226 -13.02 14.62 -14.01
CA PRO A 226 -13.36 15.79 -14.81
C PRO A 226 -12.19 16.74 -14.63
N PRO A 227 -11.56 17.22 -15.72
CA PRO A 227 -10.28 17.93 -15.65
C PRO A 227 -10.39 18.83 -14.45
N LEU A 228 -9.62 18.52 -13.39
CA LEU A 228 -9.79 19.22 -12.12
C LEU A 228 -9.82 20.66 -12.52
N ALA A 229 -10.91 21.36 -12.20
CA ALA A 229 -11.02 22.75 -12.54
C ALA A 229 -9.69 23.37 -12.13
N LYS A 230 -9.18 24.35 -12.90
CA LYS A 230 -8.04 25.13 -12.43
C LYS A 230 -8.52 25.79 -11.14
N HIS A 231 -8.41 25.06 -10.03
CA HIS A 231 -8.81 25.52 -8.74
C HIS A 231 -7.66 26.41 -8.37
N GLU A 232 -7.96 27.69 -8.42
CA GLU A 232 -7.10 28.68 -7.83
C GLU A 232 -6.84 28.24 -6.38
N ALA A 233 -5.55 28.22 -6.00
CA ALA A 233 -5.22 27.85 -4.64
C ALA A 233 -6.00 28.81 -3.71
N PRO A 234 -6.73 28.29 -2.71
CA PRO A 234 -7.48 29.17 -1.82
C PRO A 234 -6.51 30.18 -1.20
N SER A 235 -6.99 31.41 -1.01
CA SER A 235 -6.29 32.41 -0.22
C SER A 235 -6.63 32.19 1.26
N PRO A 236 -5.73 32.52 2.19
CA PRO A 236 -6.07 32.49 3.60
C PRO A 236 -7.25 33.41 3.89
N PRO A 237 -8.13 33.05 4.85
CA PRO A 237 -9.22 33.93 5.26
C PRO A 237 -8.67 35.28 5.77
N ALA A 238 -9.52 36.31 5.74
CA ALA A 238 -9.12 37.67 6.15
C ALA A 238 -8.89 37.75 7.68
N ASP A 239 -9.68 37.00 8.44
CA ASP A 239 -9.75 37.00 9.90
C ASP A 239 -9.75 35.57 10.49
N GLY A 240 -9.76 35.50 11.83
CA GLY A 240 -9.71 34.24 12.57
C GLY A 240 -8.32 33.61 12.69
N ILE A 241 -8.30 32.36 13.19
CA ILE A 241 -7.07 31.65 13.54
C ILE A 241 -6.25 31.27 12.30
N ALA A 242 -6.92 30.85 11.23
CA ALA A 242 -6.27 30.58 9.95
C ALA A 242 -5.56 31.84 9.40
N ALA A 243 -6.16 33.03 9.53
CA ALA A 243 -5.53 34.28 9.13
C ALA A 243 -4.37 34.69 10.03
N ALA A 244 -4.50 34.48 11.35
CA ALA A 244 -3.41 34.69 12.30
C ALA A 244 -2.21 33.79 11.98
N ALA A 245 -2.46 32.51 11.71
CA ALA A 245 -1.43 31.56 11.29
C ALA A 245 -0.77 31.95 9.98
N ALA A 246 -1.56 32.37 8.98
CA ALA A 246 -1.06 32.84 7.69
C ALA A 246 -0.22 34.13 7.77
N ARG A 247 -0.39 34.94 8.83
CA ARG A 247 0.42 36.14 9.11
C ARG A 247 1.56 35.90 10.09
N GLY A 248 1.66 34.70 10.68
CA GLY A 248 2.65 34.38 11.70
C GLY A 248 2.39 35.07 13.05
N ASP A 249 1.15 35.46 13.33
CA ASP A 249 0.78 36.15 14.58
C ASP A 249 0.67 35.17 15.75
N VAL A 250 1.82 34.81 16.33
CA VAL A 250 1.91 33.89 17.46
C VAL A 250 1.15 34.40 18.68
N ARG A 251 0.99 35.72 18.84
CA ARG A 251 0.23 36.27 19.97
C ARG A 251 -1.26 35.96 19.83
N ALA A 252 -1.82 36.15 18.63
CA ALA A 252 -3.19 35.78 18.35
C ALA A 252 -3.41 34.26 18.46
N LEU A 253 -2.46 33.44 18.02
CA LEU A 253 -2.52 31.98 18.19
C LEU A 253 -2.49 31.58 19.67
N ALA A 254 -1.62 32.18 20.48
CA ALA A 254 -1.51 31.90 21.91
C ALA A 254 -2.76 32.33 22.71
N ALA A 255 -3.50 33.32 22.22
CA ALA A 255 -4.76 33.77 22.83
C ALA A 255 -5.98 32.95 22.36
N ALA A 256 -5.83 32.07 21.37
CA ALA A 256 -6.90 31.27 20.82
C ALA A 256 -7.25 30.08 21.74
N PRO A 257 -8.51 29.61 21.75
CA PRO A 257 -8.85 28.38 22.43
C PRO A 257 -8.21 27.18 21.72
N ALA A 258 -7.74 26.19 22.47
CA ALA A 258 -6.95 25.08 21.96
C ALA A 258 -7.63 24.30 20.81
N HIS A 259 -8.95 24.12 20.83
CA HIS A 259 -9.68 23.43 19.76
C HIS A 259 -9.56 24.15 18.41
N ALA A 260 -9.54 25.48 18.41
CA ALA A 260 -9.50 26.28 17.17
C ALA A 260 -8.14 26.23 16.47
N LEU A 261 -7.09 25.73 17.13
CA LEU A 261 -5.73 25.63 16.57
C LEU A 261 -5.58 24.45 15.59
N ASP A 262 -6.55 23.54 15.53
CA ASP A 262 -6.58 22.40 14.61
C ASP A 262 -7.83 22.35 13.71
N GLU A 263 -8.78 23.27 13.90
CA GLU A 263 -10.00 23.32 13.10
C GLU A 263 -9.74 23.78 11.66
N PRO A 264 -10.23 23.04 10.64
CA PRO A 264 -10.10 23.46 9.25
C PRO A 264 -11.01 24.64 8.92
N ASP A 265 -10.54 25.54 8.06
CA ASP A 265 -11.35 26.63 7.51
C ASP A 265 -12.35 26.13 6.44
N GLY A 266 -13.13 27.05 5.86
CA GLY A 266 -14.09 26.72 4.79
C GLY A 266 -13.47 26.15 3.50
N SER A 267 -12.15 26.21 3.35
CA SER A 267 -11.40 25.56 2.25
C SER A 267 -10.78 24.22 2.67
N GLY A 268 -11.05 23.77 3.90
CA GLY A 268 -10.50 22.55 4.49
C GLY A 268 -9.09 22.69 5.04
N ASN A 269 -8.45 23.87 5.00
CA ASN A 269 -7.07 24.01 5.48
C ASN A 269 -7.04 24.34 6.98
N THR A 270 -6.21 23.63 7.74
CA THR A 270 -5.96 23.93 9.16
C THR A 270 -5.02 25.13 9.31
N PRO A 271 -4.95 25.77 10.49
CA PRO A 271 -4.00 26.84 10.77
C PRO A 271 -2.55 26.42 10.50
N LEU A 272 -2.19 25.16 10.79
CA LEU A 272 -0.85 24.62 10.54
C LEU A 272 -0.50 24.61 9.05
N ILE A 273 -1.46 24.26 8.19
CA ILE A 273 -1.28 24.28 6.72
C ILE A 273 -1.03 25.70 6.23
N TRP A 274 -1.73 26.70 6.77
CA TRP A 274 -1.55 28.11 6.40
C TRP A 274 -0.22 28.68 6.86
N ALA A 275 0.16 28.46 8.13
CA ALA A 275 1.46 28.87 8.63
C ALA A 275 2.60 28.24 7.81
N ALA A 276 2.43 26.99 7.40
CA ALA A 276 3.43 26.28 6.59
C ALA A 276 3.52 26.79 5.13
N ASP A 277 2.39 27.09 4.46
CA ASP A 277 2.42 27.69 3.11
C ASP A 277 3.02 29.10 3.13
N ALA A 278 2.79 29.86 4.20
CA ALA A 278 3.31 31.22 4.38
C ALA A 278 4.77 31.26 4.85
N GLY A 279 5.31 30.19 5.42
CA GLY A 279 6.70 30.11 5.89
C GLY A 279 6.93 30.59 7.33
N HIS A 280 5.88 30.71 8.14
CA HIS A 280 5.98 31.24 9.50
C HIS A 280 6.36 30.14 10.50
N VAL A 281 7.66 29.86 10.62
CA VAL A 281 8.19 28.77 11.45
C VAL A 281 7.80 28.88 12.93
N ASP A 282 7.74 30.08 13.50
CA ASP A 282 7.37 30.26 14.91
C ASP A 282 5.89 29.95 15.15
N ALA A 283 5.02 30.29 14.21
CA ALA A 283 3.62 29.90 14.24
C ALA A 283 3.47 28.37 14.09
N VAL A 284 4.24 27.74 13.19
CA VAL A 284 4.27 26.27 13.03
C VAL A 284 4.69 25.59 14.33
N ARG A 285 5.79 26.03 14.95
CA ARG A 285 6.26 25.49 16.24
C ARG A 285 5.22 25.65 17.33
N HIS A 286 4.59 26.82 17.42
CA HIS A 286 3.54 27.06 18.39
C HIS A 286 2.34 26.13 18.19
N LEU A 287 1.87 25.95 16.95
CA LEU A 287 0.74 25.08 16.61
C LEU A 287 1.04 23.61 16.92
N LEU A 288 2.23 23.11 16.60
CA LEU A 288 2.67 21.76 16.97
C LEU A 288 2.75 21.59 18.50
N ALA A 289 3.33 22.57 19.20
CA ALA A 289 3.37 22.60 20.66
C ALA A 289 1.99 22.77 21.32
N ALA A 290 0.99 23.24 20.57
CA ALA A 290 -0.41 23.31 21.00
C ALA A 290 -1.23 22.05 20.66
N GLY A 291 -0.75 21.22 19.72
CA GLY A 291 -1.26 19.86 19.49
C GLY A 291 -1.96 19.70 18.16
N ALA A 292 -1.76 20.63 17.22
CA ALA A 292 -2.28 20.52 15.87
C ALA A 292 -1.79 19.23 15.21
N GLU A 293 -2.68 18.56 14.47
CA GLU A 293 -2.39 17.30 13.78
C GLU A 293 -1.43 17.57 12.59
N PRO A 294 -0.16 17.13 12.65
CA PRO A 294 0.83 17.45 11.63
C PRO A 294 0.51 16.85 10.24
N ASN A 295 -0.31 15.80 10.18
CA ASN A 295 -0.66 15.08 8.96
C ASN A 295 -2.06 15.42 8.43
N ALA A 296 -2.71 16.44 8.98
CA ALA A 296 -4.01 16.91 8.51
C ALA A 296 -3.99 17.22 7.00
N ARG A 297 -5.04 16.80 6.30
CA ARG A 297 -5.19 16.95 4.86
C ARG A 297 -6.16 18.07 4.55
N GLY A 298 -5.65 19.14 3.94
CA GLY A 298 -6.47 20.27 3.52
C GLY A 298 -6.91 20.21 2.07
N PHE A 299 -6.99 21.39 1.45
CA PHE A 299 -7.42 21.53 0.07
C PHE A 299 -6.62 20.64 -0.91
N LEU A 300 -7.31 19.81 -1.70
CA LEU A 300 -6.73 18.79 -2.60
C LEU A 300 -5.81 17.78 -1.89
N GLY A 301 -6.08 17.49 -0.62
CA GLY A 301 -5.32 16.55 0.18
C GLY A 301 -3.92 17.03 0.57
N ALA A 302 -3.64 18.33 0.41
CA ALA A 302 -2.33 18.88 0.74
C ALA A 302 -2.13 18.94 2.27
N THR A 303 -1.00 18.41 2.74
CA THR A 303 -0.53 18.54 4.13
C THR A 303 0.30 19.82 4.31
N ALA A 304 0.52 20.21 5.57
CA ALA A 304 1.41 21.32 5.91
C ALA A 304 2.82 21.13 5.32
N LEU A 305 3.38 19.91 5.44
CA LEU A 305 4.68 19.56 4.88
C LEU A 305 4.71 19.70 3.36
N SER A 306 3.70 19.18 2.66
CA SER A 306 3.64 19.28 1.19
C SER A 306 3.60 20.73 0.69
N ARG A 307 2.89 21.63 1.41
CA ARG A 307 2.85 23.07 1.10
C ARG A 307 4.19 23.75 1.35
N ALA A 308 4.82 23.48 2.49
CA ALA A 308 6.15 23.98 2.80
C ALA A 308 7.19 23.52 1.76
N CYS A 309 7.15 22.26 1.34
CA CYS A 309 8.01 21.71 0.29
C CYS A 309 7.77 22.35 -1.08
N ARG A 310 6.52 22.63 -1.44
CA ARG A 310 6.19 23.35 -2.68
C ARG A 310 6.72 24.78 -2.69
N ARG A 311 6.76 25.43 -1.52
CA ARG A 311 7.21 26.82 -1.34
C ARG A 311 8.72 26.93 -1.05
N GLY A 312 9.38 25.84 -0.67
CA GLY A 312 10.81 25.81 -0.32
C GLY A 312 11.11 26.33 1.09
N GLN A 313 10.13 26.28 2.00
CA GLN A 313 10.24 26.84 3.35
C GLN A 313 11.02 25.88 4.27
N CYS A 314 12.35 25.89 4.17
CA CYS A 314 13.21 24.86 4.79
C CYS A 314 13.13 24.85 6.32
N ASP A 315 13.02 26.00 6.97
CA ASP A 315 12.87 26.08 8.43
C ASP A 315 11.55 25.46 8.91
N VAL A 316 10.47 25.67 8.15
CA VAL A 316 9.17 25.04 8.39
C VAL A 316 9.25 23.53 8.17
N ILE A 317 9.89 23.08 7.09
CA ILE A 317 10.09 21.65 6.80
C ILE A 317 10.82 20.98 7.96
N GLY A 318 11.92 21.58 8.41
CA GLY A 318 12.67 21.08 9.56
C GLY A 318 11.82 21.01 10.83
N ALA A 319 11.04 22.05 11.14
CA ALA A 319 10.15 22.06 12.30
C ALA A 319 9.06 20.97 12.23
N LEU A 320 8.43 20.78 11.06
CA LEU A 320 7.39 19.76 10.87
C LEU A 320 7.94 18.34 11.00
N LEU A 321 9.14 18.08 10.44
CA LEU A 321 9.78 16.76 10.48
C LEU A 321 10.39 16.44 11.86
N ALA A 322 10.81 17.46 12.61
CA ALA A 322 11.25 17.28 14.00
C ALA A 322 10.09 17.07 14.97
N GLY A 323 8.92 17.68 14.71
CA GLY A 323 7.81 17.73 15.65
C GLY A 323 8.07 18.68 16.83
N ALA A 324 7.33 18.51 17.92
CA ALA A 324 7.48 19.28 19.15
C ALA A 324 7.42 18.38 20.39
N ASP A 325 8.41 18.45 21.28
CA ASP A 325 8.43 17.89 22.65
C ASP A 325 7.66 16.56 22.86
N GLY A 326 8.04 15.51 22.13
CA GLY A 326 7.46 14.17 22.28
C GLY A 326 6.11 13.95 21.58
N ARG A 327 5.64 14.93 20.79
CA ARG A 327 4.44 14.81 19.95
C ARG A 327 4.76 14.25 18.57
N ALA A 328 3.69 13.86 17.86
CA ALA A 328 3.79 13.36 16.50
C ALA A 328 4.49 14.38 15.58
N ARG A 329 5.33 13.85 14.69
CA ARG A 329 5.96 14.61 13.59
C ARG A 329 5.16 14.43 12.31
N ALA A 330 5.38 15.30 11.33
CA ALA A 330 4.84 15.10 9.99
C ALA A 330 5.47 13.85 9.35
N ASP A 331 4.63 13.05 8.71
CA ASP A 331 5.04 11.96 7.85
C ASP A 331 5.49 12.52 6.49
N ALA A 332 6.71 12.16 6.08
CA ALA A 332 7.32 12.63 4.85
C ALA A 332 6.71 12.02 3.58
N ASP A 333 5.89 10.97 3.71
CA ASP A 333 5.35 10.17 2.61
C ASP A 333 3.82 10.20 2.51
N ILE A 334 3.16 11.26 2.98
CA ILE A 334 1.72 11.45 2.72
C ILE A 334 1.51 12.20 1.39
N PRO A 335 0.87 11.58 0.38
CA PRO A 335 0.62 12.23 -0.90
C PRO A 335 -0.63 13.13 -0.88
N ASN A 336 -0.68 14.14 -1.74
CA ASN A 336 -1.93 14.84 -2.05
C ASN A 336 -2.88 13.98 -2.92
N ASP A 337 -4.04 14.51 -3.30
CA ASP A 337 -5.03 13.79 -4.13
C ASP A 337 -4.55 13.48 -5.57
N LYS A 338 -3.36 13.97 -5.96
CA LYS A 338 -2.68 13.67 -7.23
C LYS A 338 -1.51 12.69 -7.05
N TRP A 339 -1.40 12.05 -5.90
CA TRP A 339 -0.27 11.19 -5.54
C TRP A 339 1.08 11.90 -5.55
N GLN A 340 1.08 13.23 -5.42
CA GLN A 340 2.32 14.00 -5.33
C GLN A 340 2.73 14.05 -3.86
N TYR A 341 3.91 13.49 -3.58
CA TYR A 341 4.49 13.45 -2.25
C TYR A 341 5.27 14.76 -1.99
N PRO A 342 5.58 15.09 -0.72
CA PRO A 342 6.42 16.24 -0.40
C PRO A 342 7.72 16.29 -1.22
N LEU A 343 8.35 15.14 -1.47
CA LEU A 343 9.57 15.05 -2.28
C LEU A 343 9.34 15.39 -3.77
N HIS A 344 8.19 15.01 -4.35
CA HIS A 344 7.82 15.47 -5.71
C HIS A 344 7.72 16.99 -5.78
N PHE A 345 7.07 17.62 -4.80
CA PHE A 345 6.92 19.07 -4.78
C PHE A 345 8.26 19.80 -4.67
N ALA A 346 9.13 19.37 -3.75
CA ALA A 346 10.46 19.95 -3.59
C ALA A 346 11.31 19.78 -4.86
N ALA A 347 11.28 18.59 -5.47
CA ALA A 347 12.02 18.28 -6.69
C ALA A 347 11.52 19.06 -7.91
N PHE A 348 10.20 19.07 -8.15
CA PHE A 348 9.55 19.80 -9.24
C PHE A 348 9.76 21.31 -9.14
N LYS A 349 9.71 21.85 -7.91
CA LYS A 349 9.95 23.27 -7.64
C LYS A 349 11.43 23.63 -7.49
N LYS A 350 12.33 22.65 -7.62
CA LYS A 350 13.79 22.81 -7.64
C LYS A 350 14.39 23.31 -6.32
N HIS A 351 13.73 22.98 -5.20
CA HIS A 351 14.17 23.34 -3.87
C HIS A 351 15.14 22.30 -3.32
N ALA A 352 16.42 22.42 -3.69
CA ALA A 352 17.46 21.44 -3.37
C ALA A 352 17.60 21.19 -1.85
N GLU A 353 17.48 22.24 -1.04
CA GLU A 353 17.58 22.12 0.41
C GLU A 353 16.37 21.41 1.03
N ALA A 354 15.16 21.68 0.53
CA ALA A 354 13.96 20.94 0.92
C ALA A 354 14.07 19.44 0.55
N VAL A 355 14.64 19.14 -0.61
CA VAL A 355 14.95 17.76 -1.02
C VAL A 355 15.93 17.11 -0.04
N ARG A 356 17.02 17.80 0.30
CA ARG A 356 18.01 17.30 1.28
C ARG A 356 17.35 16.96 2.62
N LEU A 357 16.58 17.89 3.19
CA LEU A 357 15.90 17.71 4.47
C LEU A 357 14.93 16.50 4.46
N LEU A 358 14.14 16.36 3.40
CA LEU A 358 13.23 15.22 3.24
C LEU A 358 13.97 13.88 3.16
N LEU A 359 15.06 13.83 2.39
CA LEU A 359 15.88 12.63 2.25
C LEU A 359 16.53 12.22 3.58
N GLU A 360 17.00 13.19 4.37
CA GLU A 360 17.56 12.98 5.71
C GLU A 360 16.54 12.41 6.70
N HIS A 361 15.26 12.79 6.53
CA HIS A 361 14.15 12.30 7.36
C HIS A 361 13.42 11.10 6.76
N GLY A 362 14.05 10.39 5.82
CA GLY A 362 13.57 9.08 5.37
C GLY A 362 12.55 9.11 4.24
N ALA A 363 12.21 10.26 3.66
CA ALA A 363 11.24 10.36 2.56
C ALA A 363 11.53 9.34 1.44
N SER A 364 10.49 8.69 0.94
CA SER A 364 10.62 7.66 -0.07
C SER A 364 11.09 8.23 -1.39
N THR A 365 12.13 7.62 -1.96
CA THR A 365 12.68 8.02 -3.25
C THR A 365 11.98 7.32 -4.41
N THR A 366 11.15 6.30 -4.16
CA THR A 366 10.60 5.38 -5.17
C THR A 366 9.10 5.50 -5.37
N VAL A 367 8.42 6.35 -4.61
CA VAL A 367 7.00 6.64 -4.79
C VAL A 367 6.73 7.27 -6.16
N SER A 368 5.55 7.01 -6.73
CA SER A 368 5.16 7.51 -8.05
C SER A 368 3.94 8.41 -7.95
N ASP A 369 3.94 9.52 -8.68
CA ASP A 369 2.75 10.38 -8.82
C ASP A 369 1.68 9.73 -9.72
N ARG A 370 0.53 10.40 -9.89
CA ARG A 370 -0.55 9.89 -10.77
C ARG A 370 -0.14 9.72 -12.24
N LYS A 371 0.99 10.29 -12.66
CA LYS A 371 1.57 10.11 -14.01
C LYS A 371 2.66 9.03 -14.04
N GLY A 372 2.87 8.30 -12.94
CA GLY A 372 3.89 7.26 -12.82
C GLY A 372 5.31 7.81 -12.66
N ARG A 373 5.48 9.10 -12.35
CA ARG A 373 6.80 9.72 -12.24
C ARG A 373 7.29 9.66 -10.80
N THR A 374 8.53 9.25 -10.60
CA THR A 374 9.22 9.34 -9.31
C THR A 374 9.69 10.78 -9.05
N PRO A 375 10.02 11.16 -7.80
CA PRO A 375 10.52 12.50 -7.50
C PRO A 375 11.77 12.89 -8.31
N ALA A 376 12.64 11.92 -8.61
CA ALA A 376 13.83 12.10 -9.43
C ALA A 376 13.50 12.44 -10.91
N GLU A 377 12.35 11.98 -11.41
CA GLU A 377 11.87 12.23 -12.77
C GLU A 377 11.03 13.51 -12.87
N ASP A 378 10.56 14.05 -11.74
CA ASP A 378 9.77 15.29 -11.70
C ASP A 378 10.62 16.56 -11.64
N THR A 379 11.97 16.43 -11.60
CA THR A 379 12.89 17.57 -11.61
C THR A 379 13.66 17.67 -12.92
N SER A 380 13.87 18.90 -13.39
CA SER A 380 14.75 19.21 -14.51
C SER A 380 16.20 19.50 -14.07
N VAL A 381 16.49 19.48 -12.76
CA VAL A 381 17.80 19.86 -12.21
C VAL A 381 18.63 18.61 -11.95
N PRO A 382 19.75 18.39 -12.68
CA PRO A 382 20.57 17.19 -12.53
C PRO A 382 21.03 16.94 -11.09
N ALA A 383 21.52 17.97 -10.39
CA ALA A 383 21.99 17.83 -9.01
C ALA A 383 20.91 17.31 -8.04
N ILE A 384 19.65 17.74 -8.21
CA ILE A 384 18.53 17.27 -7.37
C ILE A 384 18.19 15.82 -7.71
N ARG A 385 18.08 15.51 -9.00
CA ARG A 385 17.83 14.14 -9.47
C ARG A 385 18.91 13.19 -8.95
N ASP A 386 20.18 13.57 -9.11
CA ASP A 386 21.32 12.76 -8.73
C ASP A 386 21.40 12.59 -7.21
N ALA A 387 21.04 13.61 -6.42
CA ALA A 387 20.93 13.48 -4.97
C ALA A 387 19.87 12.45 -4.54
N ILE A 388 18.68 12.48 -5.17
CA ILE A 388 17.59 11.52 -4.89
C ILE A 388 18.01 10.10 -5.29
N LEU A 389 18.63 9.94 -6.47
CA LEU A 389 19.11 8.63 -6.95
C LEU A 389 20.28 8.11 -6.12
N ALA A 390 21.19 8.99 -5.68
CA ALA A 390 22.30 8.64 -4.81
C ALA A 390 21.78 8.17 -3.44
N GLU A 391 20.80 8.86 -2.85
CA GLU A 391 20.18 8.43 -1.60
C GLU A 391 19.46 7.09 -1.78
N ARG A 392 18.72 6.90 -2.88
CA ARG A 392 18.11 5.62 -3.24
C ARG A 392 19.16 4.50 -3.25
N ALA A 393 20.29 4.71 -3.93
CA ALA A 393 21.39 3.74 -3.99
C ALA A 393 22.02 3.49 -2.61
N ARG A 394 22.25 4.54 -1.80
CA ARG A 394 22.79 4.42 -0.44
C ARG A 394 21.89 3.57 0.46
N ARG A 395 20.57 3.76 0.40
CA ARG A 395 19.62 2.97 1.20
C ARG A 395 19.66 1.49 0.81
N VAL A 396 19.78 1.18 -0.48
CA VAL A 396 19.98 -0.19 -0.98
C VAL A 396 21.33 -0.78 -0.54
N SER A 397 22.40 0.02 -0.50
CA SER A 397 23.70 -0.43 0.00
C SER A 397 23.70 -0.64 1.51
N ARG A 398 23.03 0.21 2.29
CA ARG A 398 22.90 0.10 3.75
C ARG A 398 22.03 -1.08 4.18
N SER A 399 21.09 -1.52 3.35
CA SER A 399 20.34 -2.76 3.56
C SER A 399 21.17 -4.04 3.30
N GLY A 400 22.48 -3.93 3.03
CA GLY A 400 23.39 -5.08 3.06
C GLY A 400 23.63 -5.80 1.73
N ILE A 401 23.64 -5.08 0.60
CA ILE A 401 24.11 -5.63 -0.68
C ILE A 401 25.40 -4.91 -1.08
N ALA A 402 26.55 -5.49 -0.73
CA ALA A 402 27.83 -5.06 -1.27
C ALA A 402 27.97 -5.54 -2.73
N PRO A 403 28.40 -4.69 -3.68
CA PRO A 403 28.71 -5.13 -5.03
C PRO A 403 29.96 -6.02 -4.99
N GLY A 404 29.83 -7.23 -5.53
CA GLY A 404 30.86 -8.27 -5.51
C GLY A 404 32.21 -7.77 -5.98
N LYS A 405 33.25 -8.01 -5.16
CA LYS A 405 34.61 -8.11 -5.67
C LYS A 405 34.73 -9.47 -6.35
N SER A 406 34.93 -9.41 -7.66
CA SER A 406 35.52 -10.50 -8.44
C SER A 406 36.85 -10.90 -7.80
N LEU A 407 36.98 -12.18 -7.44
CA LEU A 407 38.26 -12.84 -7.32
C LEU A 407 38.14 -14.20 -8.02
N SER A 408 38.76 -14.21 -9.22
CA SER A 408 39.44 -15.30 -9.93
C SER A 408 39.11 -16.74 -9.57
#